data_AF-A0A9P8N3R6-F1
#
_entry.id   AF-A0A9P8N3R6-F1
#
_cell.length_a   1.000
_cell.length_b   1.000
_cell.length_c   1.000
_cell.angle_alpha   90.00
_cell.angle_beta   90.00
_cell.angle_gamma   90.00
#
_symmetry.space_group_name_H-M   'P 1'
#
loop_
_entity.id
_entity.type
_entity.pdbx_description
1 polymer ?
#
loop_
_entity_poly.entity_id
_entity_poly.type
_entity_poly.pdbx_seq_one_letter_code
_entity_poly.pdbx_strand_id
1 'polypeptide(L)'
;MQGEKLWAIEAILDSKRTKQKGFQYHILWRGFDLEQATWEPLQNVVNAHIAIRDFEKHSKNKPRPTKQEVQNARLQAQQDVEESEAME
;
A
#
# COMPACT_ATOMS: atom_id res chain seq x y z
N MET A 1 12.14 -5.12 -20.02
CA MET A 1 11.03 -4.15 -19.93
C MET A 1 9.94 -4.70 -19.03
N GLN A 2 10.15 -4.65 -17.72
CA GLN A 2 9.06 -4.78 -16.76
C GLN A 2 9.32 -3.72 -15.67
N GLY A 3 9.21 -2.45 -16.08
CA GLY A 3 9.16 -1.35 -15.13
C GLY A 3 7.95 -1.55 -14.22
N GLU A 4 8.09 -1.12 -12.96
CA GLU A 4 7.03 -1.21 -11.96
C GLU A 4 5.74 -0.59 -12.48
N LYS A 5 4.67 -1.41 -12.55
CA LYS A 5 3.39 -0.95 -13.05
C LYS A 5 2.63 -0.27 -11.92
N LEU A 6 2.54 1.06 -11.98
CA LEU A 6 1.64 1.81 -11.11
C LEU A 6 0.19 1.58 -11.55
N TRP A 7 -0.65 1.21 -10.58
CA TRP A 7 -2.09 1.01 -10.80
C TRP A 7 -2.87 2.07 -10.04
N ALA A 8 -3.94 2.59 -10.65
CA ALA A 8 -4.80 3.55 -9.99
C ALA A 8 -5.62 2.85 -8.89
N ILE A 9 -5.55 3.38 -7.67
CA ILE A 9 -6.36 2.93 -6.53
C ILE A 9 -7.74 3.59 -6.64
N GLU A 10 -8.79 2.78 -6.57
CA GLU A 10 -10.17 3.25 -6.42
C GLU A 10 -10.42 3.67 -4.97
N ALA A 11 -10.20 2.76 -4.04
CA ALA A 11 -10.42 2.96 -2.61
C ALA A 11 -9.60 1.96 -1.78
N ILE A 12 -9.33 2.31 -0.52
CA ILE A 12 -8.86 1.35 0.48
C ILE A 12 -10.09 0.83 1.22
N LEU A 13 -10.27 -0.48 1.19
CA LEU A 13 -11.43 -1.16 1.78
C LEU A 13 -11.20 -1.48 3.26
N ASP A 14 -9.99 -1.92 3.60
CA ASP A 14 -9.67 -2.39 4.95
C ASP A 14 -8.18 -2.25 5.26
N SER A 15 -7.83 -2.47 6.53
CA SER A 15 -6.44 -2.46 6.99
C SER A 15 -6.27 -3.47 8.11
N LYS A 16 -5.18 -4.24 8.06
CA LYS A 16 -4.87 -5.24 9.09
C LYS A 16 -3.39 -5.23 9.42
N ARG A 17 -3.06 -5.63 10.64
CA ARG A 17 -1.68 -5.93 11.06
C ARG A 17 -1.55 -7.41 11.33
N THR A 18 -0.55 -8.04 10.71
CA THR A 18 -0.23 -9.46 10.88
C THR A 18 1.19 -9.60 11.45
N LYS A 19 1.45 -10.67 12.21
CA LYS A 19 2.79 -10.92 12.77
C LYS A 19 3.85 -11.23 11.70
N GLN A 20 3.45 -11.88 10.60
CA GLN A 20 4.39 -12.33 9.57
C GLN A 20 4.64 -11.28 8.48
N LYS A 21 3.58 -10.60 8.01
CA LYS A 21 3.67 -9.65 6.87
C LYS A 21 3.57 -8.18 7.30
N GLY A 22 3.50 -7.90 8.59
CA GLY A 22 3.31 -6.54 9.10
C GLY A 22 1.96 -5.95 8.71
N PHE A 23 1.96 -4.63 8.52
CA PHE A 23 0.77 -3.83 8.19
C PHE A 23 0.45 -3.86 6.70
N GLN A 24 -0.82 -4.10 6.36
CA GLN A 24 -1.31 -4.20 4.99
C GLN A 24 -2.64 -3.46 4.83
N TYR A 25 -2.86 -2.92 3.63
CA TYR A 25 -4.12 -2.34 3.19
C TYR A 25 -4.79 -3.24 2.16
N HIS A 26 -6.12 -3.34 2.22
CA HIS A 26 -6.91 -4.02 1.20
C HIS A 26 -7.33 -3.00 0.15
N ILE A 27 -6.80 -3.12 -1.06
CA ILE A 27 -6.88 -2.13 -2.12
C ILE A 27 -7.90 -2.55 -3.16
N LEU A 28 -8.90 -1.71 -3.41
CA LEU A 28 -9.73 -1.80 -4.60
C LEU A 28 -9.03 -1.06 -5.74
N TRP A 29 -8.78 -1.77 -6.83
CA TRP A 29 -8.13 -1.23 -8.01
C TRP A 29 -9.16 -0.61 -8.94
N ARG A 30 -8.85 0.56 -9.51
CA ARG A 30 -9.76 1.26 -10.42
C ARG A 30 -10.04 0.40 -11.65
N GLY A 31 -11.33 0.20 -11.94
CA GLY A 31 -11.80 -0.60 -13.07
C GLY A 31 -11.79 -2.11 -12.82
N PHE A 32 -11.59 -2.54 -11.57
CA PHE A 32 -11.68 -3.93 -11.14
C PHE A 32 -12.74 -4.10 -10.07
N ASP A 33 -13.29 -5.31 -9.97
CA ASP A 33 -14.29 -5.65 -8.96
C ASP A 33 -13.68 -5.85 -7.57
N LEU A 34 -14.53 -5.78 -6.54
CA LEU A 34 -14.16 -6.06 -5.14
C LEU A 34 -13.50 -7.42 -4.93
N GLU A 35 -13.84 -8.41 -5.76
CA GLU A 35 -13.25 -9.75 -5.72
C GLU A 35 -11.78 -9.77 -6.14
N GLN A 36 -11.36 -8.76 -6.91
CA GLN A 36 -9.99 -8.59 -7.39
C GLN A 36 -9.17 -7.65 -6.49
N ALA A 37 -9.75 -7.15 -5.40
CA ALA A 37 -9.06 -6.33 -4.43
C ALA A 37 -7.97 -7.14 -3.70
N THR A 38 -6.75 -6.62 -3.64
CA THR A 38 -5.58 -7.33 -3.09
C THR A 38 -5.08 -6.70 -1.79
N TRP A 39 -4.44 -7.51 -0.95
CA TRP A 39 -3.81 -7.03 0.28
C TRP A 39 -2.39 -6.60 -0.01
N GLU A 40 -2.20 -5.29 -0.16
CA GLU A 40 -0.91 -4.69 -0.45
C GLU A 40 -0.19 -4.29 0.84
N PRO A 41 1.14 -4.54 0.91
CA PRO A 41 1.94 -4.12 2.03
C PRO A 41 2.11 -2.60 2.03
N LEU A 42 2.48 -2.05 3.19
CA LEU A 42 2.52 -0.59 3.36
C LEU A 42 3.45 0.09 2.34
N GLN A 43 4.58 -0.52 1.95
CA GLN A 43 5.51 0.07 0.98
C GLN A 43 4.87 0.32 -0.40
N ASN A 44 3.96 -0.54 -0.86
CA ASN A 44 3.29 -0.38 -2.14
C ASN A 44 2.28 0.79 -2.12
N VAL A 45 1.76 1.11 -0.93
CA VAL A 45 0.66 2.06 -0.74
C VAL A 45 1.14 3.38 -0.11
N VAL A 46 2.38 3.44 0.38
CA VAL A 46 2.89 4.58 1.16
C VAL A 46 2.86 5.91 0.39
N ASN A 47 2.86 5.84 -0.94
CA ASN A 47 2.76 6.99 -1.83
C ASN A 47 1.32 7.39 -2.17
N ALA A 48 0.32 6.55 -1.85
CA ALA A 48 -1.10 6.78 -2.10
C ALA A 48 -1.78 7.64 -1.01
N HIS A 49 -1.18 8.80 -0.71
CA HIS A 49 -1.57 9.69 0.38
C HIS A 49 -3.05 10.09 0.36
N ILE A 50 -3.63 10.27 -0.84
CA ILE A 50 -5.05 10.67 -0.98
C ILE A 50 -5.97 9.52 -0.53
N ALA A 51 -5.72 8.29 -1.00
CA ALA A 51 -6.52 7.13 -0.67
C ALA A 51 -6.40 6.75 0.83
N ILE A 52 -5.18 6.82 1.38
CA ILE A 52 -4.94 6.62 2.81
C ILE A 52 -5.74 7.62 3.64
N ARG A 53 -5.65 8.92 3.30
CA ARG A 53 -6.35 9.96 4.05
C ARG A 53 -7.88 9.78 3.99
N ASP A 54 -8.41 9.37 2.84
CA ASP A 54 -9.84 9.12 2.70
C ASP A 54 -10.29 7.95 3.58
N PHE A 55 -9.55 6.84 3.54
CA PHE A 55 -9.80 5.69 4.41
C PHE A 55 -9.70 6.04 5.89
N GLU A 56 -8.68 6.80 6.31
CA GLU A 56 -8.51 7.18 7.72
C GLU A 56 -9.64 8.08 8.25
N LYS A 57 -10.33 8.82 7.37
CA LYS A 57 -11.51 9.61 7.75
C LYS A 57 -12.71 8.73 8.03
N HIS A 58 -12.93 7.71 7.20
CA HIS A 58 -14.10 6.82 7.28
C HIS A 58 -13.89 5.65 8.26
N SER A 59 -12.65 5.18 8.43
CA SER A 59 -12.29 3.99 9.20
C SER A 59 -11.54 4.32 10.49
N LYS A 60 -12.26 4.91 11.47
CA LYS A 60 -11.66 5.28 12.77
C LYS A 60 -11.32 4.09 13.68
N ASN A 61 -12.02 2.97 13.53
CA ASN A 61 -11.87 1.79 14.39
C ASN A 61 -10.85 0.77 13.85
N LYS A 62 -10.28 1.03 12.67
CA LYS A 62 -9.33 0.13 12.03
C LYS A 62 -7.90 0.47 12.47
N PRO A 63 -7.01 -0.53 12.55
CA PRO A 63 -5.64 -0.30 12.95
C PRO A 63 -4.97 0.66 11.97
N ARG A 64 -4.06 1.51 12.46
CA ARG A 64 -3.29 2.45 11.65
C ARG A 64 -1.82 2.08 11.70
N PRO A 65 -1.06 2.33 10.62
CA PRO A 65 0.36 2.11 10.63
C PRO A 65 1.01 3.11 11.61
N THR A 66 1.99 2.65 12.36
CA THR A 66 2.79 3.52 13.23
C THR A 66 3.73 4.39 12.38
N LYS A 67 4.23 5.49 12.95
CA LYS A 67 5.23 6.32 12.27
C LYS A 67 6.44 5.49 11.82
N GLN A 68 6.91 4.57 12.67
CA GLN A 68 8.03 3.69 12.36
C GLN A 68 7.73 2.74 11.18
N GLU A 69 6.54 2.12 11.15
CA GLU A 69 6.12 1.30 10.02
C GLU A 69 6.07 2.11 8.71
N VAL A 70 5.57 3.35 8.74
CA VAL A 70 5.55 4.24 7.56
C VAL A 70 6.96 4.59 7.11
N GLN A 71 7.89 4.89 8.01
CA GLN A 71 9.28 5.18 7.63
C GLN A 71 9.95 3.96 7.00
N ASN A 72 9.82 2.78 7.61
CA ASN A 72 10.38 1.54 7.07
C ASN A 72 9.79 1.22 5.69
N ALA A 73 8.49 1.41 5.51
CA ALA A 73 7.82 1.21 4.23
C ALA A 73 8.35 2.16 3.14
N ARG A 74 8.65 3.42 3.46
CA ARG A 74 9.26 4.36 2.50
C ARG A 74 10.68 3.95 2.11
N LEU A 75 11.48 3.53 3.09
CA LEU A 75 12.84 3.04 2.83
C LEU A 75 12.80 1.80 1.94
N GLN A 76 11.92 0.85 2.25
CA GLN A 76 11.76 -0.36 1.43
C GLN A 76 11.31 -0.04 0.00
N ALA A 77 10.38 0.91 -0.17
CA ALA A 77 9.93 1.33 -1.49
C ALA A 77 11.06 2.00 -2.30
N GLN A 78 11.93 2.79 -1.67
CA GLN A 78 13.08 3.39 -2.33
C GLN A 78 14.10 2.34 -2.75
N GLN A 79 14.38 1.36 -1.88
CA GLN A 79 15.28 0.26 -2.20
C GLN A 79 14.76 -0.59 -3.37
N ASP A 80 13.46 -0.89 -3.42
CA ASP A 80 12.87 -1.70 -4.50
C ASP A 80 12.99 -1.00 -5.87
N VAL A 81 12.81 0.34 -5.89
CA VAL A 81 13.02 1.18 -7.07
C VAL A 81 14.48 1.16 -7.50
N GLU A 82 15.41 1.41 -6.57
CA GLU A 82 16.86 1.42 -6.84
C GLU A 82 17.36 0.05 -7.32
N GLU A 83 16.90 -1.05 -6.72
CA GLU A 83 17.24 -2.42 -7.14
C GLU A 83 16.66 -2.74 -8.53
N SER A 84 15.44 -2.29 -8.82
CA SER A 84 14.80 -2.44 -10.13
C SER A 84 15.54 -1.66 -11.22
N GLU A 85 15.97 -0.43 -10.93
CA GLU A 85 16.81 0.38 -11.83
C GLU A 85 18.20 -0.23 -12.04
N ALA A 86 18.80 -0.82 -11.01
CA ALA A 86 20.11 -1.47 -11.09
C ALA A 86 20.09 -2.80 -11.88
N MET A 87 18.92 -3.42 -12.05
CA MET A 87 18.73 -4.65 -12.80
C MET A 87 18.29 -4.41 -14.26
N GLU A 88 18.09 -3.16 -14.67
CA GLU A 88 17.77 -2.76 -16.05
C GLU A 88 19.02 -2.52 -16.93
#